data_AF-A0A7C3QX78-F1
#
_entry.id   AF-A0A7C3QX78-F1
#
_cell.length_a   1.000
_cell.length_b   1.000
_cell.length_c   1.000
_cell.angle_alpha   90.00
_cell.angle_beta   90.00
_cell.angle_gamma   90.00
#
_symmetry.space_group_name_H-M   'P 1'
#
loop_
_entity.id
_entity.type
_entity.pdbx_description
1 polymer ?
#
loop_
_entity_poly.entity_id
_entity_poly.type
_entity_poly.pdbx_seq_one_letter_code
_entity_poly.pdbx_strand_id
1 'polypeptide(L)' 'MYNVAEISEEACVANKGCRLCIMYCPEANCIMMNDEKKVAYVVESRCKGCELCVVVCNAAKHSAITMVNR' A
#
# COMPACT_ATOMS: atom_id res chain seq x y z
N MET A 1 -2.03 5.32 -18.80
CA MET A 1 -1.26 4.10 -18.61
C MET A 1 -0.07 4.40 -17.72
N TYR A 2 -0.26 4.27 -16.41
CA TYR A 2 0.83 4.38 -15.43
C TYR A 2 0.68 3.28 -14.38
N ASN A 3 1.80 2.82 -13.84
CA ASN A 3 1.78 1.78 -12.82
C ASN A 3 1.31 2.39 -11.49
N VAL A 4 0.30 1.77 -10.89
CA VAL A 4 -0.21 2.10 -9.56
C VAL A 4 -0.01 0.93 -8.62
N ALA A 5 0.18 1.23 -7.34
CA ALA A 5 0.26 0.19 -6.32
C ALA A 5 -1.14 -0.36 -6.02
N GLU A 6 -1.22 -1.67 -5.82
CA GLU A 6 -2.43 -2.38 -5.38
C GLU A 6 -2.09 -3.17 -4.12
N ILE A 7 -2.99 -3.14 -3.12
CA ILE A 7 -2.81 -3.84 -1.84
C ILE A 7 -3.81 -4.99 -1.78
N SER A 8 -3.30 -6.21 -1.60
CA SER A 8 -4.12 -7.39 -1.34
C SER A 8 -4.75 -7.32 0.05
N GLU A 9 -6.08 -7.34 0.12
CA GLU A 9 -6.80 -7.35 1.40
C GLU A 9 -6.49 -8.61 2.23
N GLU A 10 -6.23 -9.74 1.57
CA GLU A 10 -5.94 -11.02 2.22
C GLU A 10 -4.53 -11.08 2.83
N ALA A 11 -3.53 -10.52 2.14
CA ALA A 11 -2.14 -10.54 2.59
C ALA A 11 -1.80 -9.36 3.53
N CYS A 12 -2.59 -8.28 3.50
CA CYS A 12 -2.34 -7.10 4.32
C CYS A 12 -2.49 -7.40 5.82
N VAL A 13 -1.44 -7.13 6.60
CA VAL A 13 -1.46 -7.32 8.06
C VAL A 13 -1.69 -6.02 8.84
N ALA A 14 -2.32 -5.02 8.23
CA ALA A 14 -2.67 -3.76 8.91
C ALA A 14 -3.64 -4.01 10.09
N ASN A 15 -4.42 -5.09 10.06
CA ASN A 15 -5.24 -5.55 11.19
C ASN A 15 -4.41 -5.92 12.44
N LYS A 16 -3.13 -6.26 12.26
CA LYS A 16 -2.15 -6.52 13.33
C LYS A 16 -1.31 -5.28 13.69
N GLY A 17 -1.66 -4.10 13.15
CA GLY A 17 -1.01 -2.83 13.48
C GLY A 17 0.08 -2.35 12.53
N CYS A 18 0.38 -3.07 11.44
CA CYS A 18 1.36 -2.60 10.46
C CYS A 18 0.89 -1.33 9.73
N ARG A 19 1.75 -0.30 9.65
CA ARG A 19 1.46 0.99 8.97
C ARG A 19 2.61 1.47 8.09
N LEU A 20 3.57 0.59 7.77
CA LEU A 20 4.81 0.99 7.09
C LEU A 20 4.57 1.61 5.71
N CYS A 21 3.70 1.03 4.88
CA CYS A 21 3.38 1.60 3.57
C CYS A 21 2.78 3.01 3.67
N ILE A 22 1.93 3.27 4.68
CA ILE A 22 1.34 4.59 4.94
C ILE A 22 2.44 5.58 5.35
N MET A 23 3.35 5.18 6.25
CA MET A 23 4.42 6.05 6.76
C MET A 23 5.52 6.35 5.72
N TYR A 24 5.82 5.39 4.85
CA TYR A 24 6.90 5.52 3.87
C TYR A 24 6.41 6.05 2.51
N CYS A 25 5.11 6.16 2.27
CA CYS A 25 4.64 6.77 1.03
C CYS A 25 5.05 8.26 1.00
N PRO A 26 5.80 8.72 -0.01
CA PRO A 26 6.22 10.12 -0.07
C PRO A 26 5.06 11.05 -0.43
N GLU A 27 3.98 10.51 -0.98
CA GLU A 27 2.78 11.24 -1.33
C GLU A 27 1.77 11.20 -0.17
N ALA A 28 1.48 12.37 0.39
CA ALA A 28 0.53 12.49 1.48
C ALA A 28 -0.84 11.93 1.10
N ASN A 29 -1.46 11.19 2.02
CA ASN A 29 -2.79 10.60 1.86
C ASN A 29 -2.94 9.68 0.63
N CYS A 30 -1.83 9.18 0.05
CA CYS A 30 -1.88 8.24 -1.06
C CYS A 30 -2.20 6.82 -0.62
N ILE A 31 -1.80 6.44 0.60
CA ILE A 31 -2.12 5.14 1.19
C ILE A 31 -2.83 5.41 2.50
N MET A 32 -4.02 4.86 2.65
CA MET A 32 -4.93 5.16 3.75
C MET A 32 -5.38 3.87 4.43
N MET A 33 -5.86 3.99 5.65
CA MET A 33 -6.44 2.87 6.39
C MET A 33 -7.93 2.76 6.08
N ASN A 34 -8.42 1.57 5.76
CA ASN A 34 -9.83 1.25 5.83
C ASN A 34 -10.12 0.69 7.23
N ASP A 35 -10.82 1.47 8.07
CA ASP A 35 -11.07 1.11 9.48
C ASP A 35 -12.07 -0.05 9.64
N GLU A 36 -12.98 -0.24 8.68
CA GLU A 36 -13.96 -1.33 8.70
C GLU A 36 -13.27 -2.67 8.38
N LYS A 37 -12.56 -2.73 7.25
CA LYS A 37 -11.85 -3.93 6.79
C LYS A 37 -10.54 -4.19 7.53
N LYS A 38 -10.03 -3.17 8.22
CA LYS A 38 -8.73 -3.18 8.90
C LYS A 38 -7.55 -3.48 7.95
N VAL A 39 -7.63 -3.02 6.70
CA VAL A 39 -6.57 -3.13 5.69
C VAL A 39 -6.18 -1.76 5.15
N ALA A 40 -4.96 -1.63 4.64
CA ALA A 40 -4.55 -0.43 3.91
C ALA A 40 -5.05 -0.47 2.46
N TYR A 41 -5.34 0.69 1.87
CA TYR A 41 -5.71 0.83 0.46
C TYR A 41 -5.01 2.02 -0.19
N VAL A 42 -4.88 1.98 -1.52
CA VAL A 42 -4.23 3.03 -2.31
C VAL A 42 -5.28 3.96 -2.91
N VAL A 43 -5.09 5.26 -2.75
CA VAL A 43 -5.84 6.29 -3.46
C VAL A 43 -5.19 6.47 -4.83
N GLU A 44 -5.70 5.75 -5.84
CA GLU A 44 -5.07 5.63 -7.17
C GLU A 44 -4.73 6.99 -7.81
N SER A 45 -5.62 7.98 -7.69
CA SER A 45 -5.42 9.33 -8.25
C SER A 45 -4.21 10.07 -7.68
N ARG A 46 -3.68 9.63 -6.54
CA ARG A 46 -2.49 10.20 -5.90
C ARG A 46 -1.23 9.37 -6.17
N CYS A 47 -1.37 8.10 -6.52
CA CYS A 47 -0.23 7.20 -6.68
C CYS A 47 0.71 7.68 -7.79
N LYS A 48 1.99 7.80 -7.47
CA LYS A 48 3.04 8.21 -8.42
C LYS A 48 3.87 7.04 -8.96
N GLY A 49 3.50 5.80 -8.63
CA GLY A 49 4.18 4.60 -9.12
C GLY A 49 5.64 4.46 -8.67
N CYS A 50 6.03 5.03 -7.52
CA CYS A 50 7.42 5.03 -7.03
C CYS A 50 7.88 3.72 -6.36
N GLU A 51 6.97 2.75 -6.18
CA GLU A 51 7.25 1.40 -5.65
C GLU A 51 7.77 1.32 -4.19
N LEU A 52 7.98 2.43 -3.50
CA LEU A 52 8.52 2.42 -2.13
C LEU A 52 7.64 1.64 -1.14
N CYS A 53 6.33 1.66 -1.32
CA CYS A 53 5.39 0.85 -0.52
C CYS A 53 5.59 -0.66 -0.73
N VAL A 54 5.91 -1.10 -1.95
CA VAL A 54 6.24 -2.50 -2.26
C VAL A 54 7.53 -2.91 -1.54
N VAL A 55 8.58 -2.08 -1.66
CA VAL A 55 9.88 -2.33 -1.02
C VAL A 55 9.73 -2.51 0.50
N VAL A 56 9.02 -1.58 1.18
CA VAL A 56 8.89 -1.66 2.64
C VAL A 56 8.00 -2.82 3.09
N CYS A 57 6.95 -3.16 2.32
CA CYS A 57 6.09 -4.29 2.63
C CYS A 57 6.84 -5.63 2.50
N ASN A 58 7.70 -5.75 1.49
CA ASN A 58 8.55 -6.92 1.27
C ASN A 58 9.67 -7.02 2.32
N ALA A 59 10.29 -5.90 2.70
CA ALA A 59 11.29 -5.86 3.77
C ALA A 59 10.71 -6.32 5.12
N ALA A 60 9.43 -6.01 5.38
CA ALA A 60 8.67 -6.50 6.53
C ALA A 60 8.16 -7.96 6.39
N LYS A 61 8.46 -8.64 5.27
CA LYS A 61 8.06 -10.02 4.95
C LYS A 61 6.54 -10.23 4.86
N HIS A 62 5.78 -9.22 4.45
CA HIS A 62 4.33 -9.34 4.26
C HIS A 62 3.94 -9.58 2.80
N SER A 63 4.69 -9.00 1.86
CA SER A 63 4.50 -9.19 0.41
C SER A 63 3.05 -8.95 -0.08
N ALA A 64 2.39 -7.95 0.50
CA ALA A 64 0.97 -7.67 0.27
C ALA A 64 0.70 -6.62 -0.83
N ILE A 65 1.73 -6.06 -1.46
CA ILE A 65 1.60 -4.93 -2.39
C ILE A 65 2.26 -5.30 -3.73
N THR A 66 1.56 -5.06 -4.83
CA THR A 66 2.04 -5.25 -6.20
C THR A 66 1.85 -3.98 -7.02
N MET A 67 2.56 -3.88 -8.15
CA MET A 67 2.33 -2.82 -9.13
C MET A 67 1.43 -3.36 -10.24
N VAL A 68 0.40 -2.61 -10.59
CA VAL A 68 -0.55 -2.94 -11.66
C VAL A 68 -0.66 -1.78 -12.66
N ASN A 69 -0.95 -2.10 -13.91
CA ASN A 69 -1.04 -1.11 -14.98
C ASN A 69 -2.50 -0.68 -15.21
N ARG A 70 -2.77 0.64 -15.16
CA ARG A 70 -4.10 1.24 -15.29
C ARG A 70 -4.10 2.41 -16.30
#